data_AF-A0A4Y2KMC4-F1
#
_entry.id   AF-A0A4Y2KMC4-F1
#
_cell.length_a   1.000
_cell.length_b   1.000
_cell.length_c   1.000
_cell.angle_alpha   90.00
_cell.angle_beta   90.00
_cell.angle_gamma   90.00
#
_symmetry.space_group_name_H-M   'P 1'
#
loop_
_entity.id
_entity.type
_entity.pdbx_description
1 polymer ?
#
loop_
_entity_poly.entity_id
_entity_poly.type
_entity_poly.pdbx_seq_one_letter_code
_entity_poly.pdbx_strand_id
1 'polypeptide(L)'
;METDAEKMERFKTYQAEMRDCVGILNGVRSLYEIRPSVEVRWLLDETARKLKRITGEWHDLTLHLTGIDNDIFKALLNEVNDVLLFNGYGPNDDVADNDSNVSERSDENMDMINADKSNSNGY
;
A
#
# COMPACT_ATOMS: atom_id res chain seq x y z
N MET A 1 6.70 -10.00 -29.29
CA MET A 1 5.23 -9.90 -29.18
C MET A 1 4.82 -11.02 -28.26
N GLU A 2 4.23 -10.70 -27.11
CA GLU A 2 3.77 -11.69 -26.14
C GLU A 2 2.56 -12.45 -26.72
N THR A 3 2.56 -13.77 -26.59
CA THR A 3 1.49 -14.66 -27.07
C THR A 3 0.31 -14.69 -26.10
N ASP A 4 -0.86 -15.12 -26.58
CA ASP A 4 -2.04 -15.27 -25.72
C ASP A 4 -1.83 -16.30 -24.60
N ALA A 5 -0.99 -17.31 -24.83
CA ALA A 5 -0.63 -18.30 -23.81
C ALA A 5 0.18 -17.66 -22.66
N GLU A 6 1.18 -16.83 -23.00
CA GLU A 6 1.98 -16.09 -22.02
C GLU A 6 1.12 -15.09 -21.23
N LYS A 7 0.20 -14.38 -21.90
CA LYS A 7 -0.77 -13.49 -21.25
C LYS A 7 -1.69 -14.24 -20.29
N MET A 8 -2.20 -15.41 -20.71
CA MET A 8 -3.06 -16.25 -19.89
C MET A 8 -2.33 -16.82 -18.67
N GLU A 9 -1.05 -17.15 -18.81
CA GLU A 9 -0.21 -17.55 -17.68
C GLU A 9 -0.05 -16.40 -16.68
N ARG A 10 0.34 -15.20 -17.16
CA ARG A 10 0.43 -14.00 -16.30
C ARG A 10 -0.88 -13.65 -15.62
N PHE A 11 -2.01 -13.77 -16.33
CA PHE A 11 -3.34 -13.57 -15.78
C PHE A 11 -3.61 -14.48 -14.57
N LYS A 12 -3.28 -15.76 -14.67
CA LYS A 12 -3.44 -16.73 -13.56
C LYS A 12 -2.47 -16.43 -12.41
N THR A 13 -1.24 -16.04 -12.71
CA THR A 13 -0.25 -15.65 -11.71
C THR A 13 -0.74 -14.44 -10.90
N TYR A 14 -1.18 -13.38 -11.57
CA TYR A 14 -1.76 -12.22 -10.89
C TYR A 14 -3.00 -12.58 -10.08
N GLN A 15 -3.86 -13.45 -10.59
CA GLN A 15 -5.03 -13.92 -9.85
C GLN A 15 -4.63 -14.59 -8.52
N ALA A 16 -3.59 -15.42 -8.53
CA ALA A 16 -3.05 -16.05 -7.31
C ALA A 16 -2.45 -15.01 -6.36
N GLU A 17 -1.62 -14.09 -6.88
CA GLU A 17 -1.00 -13.02 -6.08
C GLU A 17 -2.03 -12.08 -5.43
N MET A 18 -3.14 -11.78 -6.13
CA MET A 18 -4.25 -11.00 -5.58
C MET A 18 -4.88 -11.70 -4.38
N ARG A 19 -5.11 -13.01 -4.47
CA ARG A 19 -5.67 -13.79 -3.36
C ARG A 19 -4.73 -13.86 -2.16
N ASP A 20 -3.43 -13.96 -2.40
CA ASP A 20 -2.43 -13.94 -1.33
C ASP A 20 -2.42 -12.58 -0.61
N CYS A 21 -2.45 -11.47 -1.37
CA CYS A 21 -2.51 -10.12 -0.79
C CYS A 21 -3.81 -9.91 0.01
N VAL A 22 -4.96 -10.37 -0.51
CA VAL A 22 -6.24 -10.36 0.21
C VAL A 22 -6.14 -11.17 1.51
N GLY A 23 -5.51 -12.34 1.46
CA GLY A 23 -5.27 -13.18 2.63
C GLY A 23 -4.42 -12.48 3.70
N ILE A 24 -3.36 -11.78 3.29
CA ILE A 24 -2.50 -11.00 4.21
C ILE A 24 -3.30 -9.88 4.86
N LEU A 25 -4.01 -9.06 4.08
CA LEU A 25 -4.81 -7.94 4.60
C LEU A 25 -5.86 -8.41 5.60
N ASN A 26 -6.58 -9.49 5.28
CA ASN A 26 -7.59 -10.06 6.18
C ASN A 26 -6.96 -10.72 7.43
N GLY A 27 -5.87 -11.45 7.26
CA GLY A 27 -5.19 -12.17 8.34
C GLY A 27 -4.56 -11.21 9.36
N VAL A 28 -3.82 -10.21 8.90
CA VAL A 28 -3.23 -9.18 9.75
C VAL A 28 -4.31 -8.42 10.51
N ARG A 29 -5.40 -8.04 9.83
CA ARG A 29 -6.50 -7.35 10.50
C ARG A 29 -7.15 -8.21 11.60
N SER A 30 -7.37 -9.49 11.35
CA SER A 30 -7.92 -10.42 12.36
C SER A 30 -7.03 -10.54 13.60
N LEU A 31 -5.73 -10.30 13.47
CA LEU A 31 -4.76 -10.41 14.57
C LEU A 31 -4.60 -9.10 15.35
N TYR A 32 -4.76 -7.95 14.70
CA TYR A 32 -4.38 -6.65 15.27
C TYR A 32 -5.53 -5.66 15.50
N GLU A 33 -6.78 -6.06 15.21
CA GLU A 33 -8.11 -5.39 15.39
C GLU A 33 -8.17 -3.86 15.51
N ILE A 34 -7.43 -3.24 16.44
CA ILE A 34 -7.57 -1.84 16.85
C ILE A 34 -6.32 -0.99 16.55
N ARG A 35 -5.10 -1.53 16.60
CA ARG A 35 -3.87 -0.74 16.36
C ARG A 35 -2.67 -1.62 15.97
N PRO A 36 -2.38 -1.77 14.67
CA PRO A 36 -1.15 -2.42 14.24
C PRO A 36 0.09 -1.63 14.68
N SER A 37 1.21 -2.33 14.90
CA SER A 37 2.51 -1.71 15.08
C SER A 37 2.94 -0.95 13.80
N VAL A 38 3.99 -0.13 13.90
CA VAL A 38 4.52 0.60 12.73
C VAL A 38 4.94 -0.37 11.61
N GLU A 39 5.61 -1.47 11.97
CA GLU A 39 6.03 -2.50 11.01
C GLU A 39 4.84 -3.17 10.34
N VAL A 40 3.79 -3.51 11.12
CA VAL A 40 2.58 -4.13 10.58
C VAL A 40 1.83 -3.16 9.68
N ARG A 41 1.80 -1.86 10.02
CA ARG A 41 1.21 -0.84 9.15
C ARG A 41 1.97 -0.72 7.83
N TRP A 42 3.30 -0.70 7.88
CA TRP A 42 4.13 -0.66 6.67
C TRP A 42 3.88 -1.87 5.77
N LEU A 43 3.77 -3.07 6.36
CA LEU A 43 3.40 -4.29 5.62
C LEU A 43 2.01 -4.18 4.97
N LEU A 44 1.01 -3.63 5.67
CA LEU A 44 -0.33 -3.43 5.12
C LEU A 44 -0.30 -2.42 3.96
N ASP A 45 0.44 -1.32 4.10
CA ASP A 45 0.58 -0.29 3.07
C ASP A 45 1.27 -0.84 1.81
N GLU A 46 2.36 -1.60 1.98
CA GLU A 46 3.07 -2.26 0.88
C GLU A 46 2.18 -3.30 0.19
N THR A 47 1.47 -4.12 0.98
CA THR A 47 0.54 -5.13 0.46
C THR A 47 -0.60 -4.48 -0.32
N ALA A 48 -1.17 -3.38 0.18
CA ALA A 48 -2.23 -2.65 -0.50
C ALA A 48 -1.73 -2.02 -1.81
N ARG A 49 -0.52 -1.42 -1.82
CA ARG A 49 0.08 -0.87 -3.04
C ARG A 49 0.33 -1.96 -4.09
N LYS A 50 0.89 -3.10 -3.66
CA LYS A 50 1.08 -4.26 -4.53
C LYS A 50 -0.25 -4.73 -5.10
N LEU A 51 -1.28 -4.88 -4.25
CA LEU A 51 -2.60 -5.34 -4.65
C LEU A 51 -3.24 -4.41 -5.69
N LYS A 52 -3.17 -3.09 -5.50
CA LYS A 52 -3.66 -2.11 -6.49
C LYS A 52 -2.94 -2.25 -7.83
N ARG A 53 -1.61 -2.35 -7.81
CA ARG A 53 -0.80 -2.49 -9.03
C ARG A 53 -1.16 -3.76 -9.81
N ILE A 54 -1.13 -4.92 -9.16
CA ILE A 54 -1.43 -6.19 -9.84
C ILE A 54 -2.87 -6.24 -10.32
N THR A 55 -3.82 -5.62 -9.61
CA THR A 55 -5.22 -5.52 -10.05
C THR A 55 -5.34 -4.70 -11.34
N GLY A 56 -4.60 -3.61 -11.46
CA GLY A 56 -4.54 -2.81 -12.69
C GLY A 56 -3.93 -3.59 -13.87
N GLU A 57 -2.77 -4.24 -13.66
CA GLU A 57 -2.11 -5.06 -14.68
C GLU A 57 -2.99 -6.25 -15.11
N TRP A 58 -3.68 -6.88 -14.15
CA TRP A 58 -4.60 -7.98 -14.41
C TRP A 58 -5.85 -7.54 -15.18
N HIS A 59 -6.42 -6.38 -14.83
CA HIS A 59 -7.53 -5.78 -15.57
C HIS A 59 -7.12 -5.47 -17.01
N ASP A 60 -5.93 -4.91 -17.25
CA ASP A 60 -5.42 -4.66 -18.61
C ASP A 60 -5.30 -5.96 -19.43
N LEU A 61 -4.78 -7.04 -18.83
CA LEU A 61 -4.71 -8.34 -19.50
C LEU A 61 -6.09 -8.86 -19.91
N THR A 62 -7.14 -8.62 -19.11
CA THR A 62 -8.50 -9.07 -19.46
C THR A 62 -9.09 -8.41 -20.69
N LEU A 63 -8.67 -7.19 -21.00
CA LEU A 63 -9.11 -6.48 -22.21
C LEU A 63 -8.59 -7.14 -23.48
N HIS A 64 -7.49 -7.91 -23.37
CA HIS A 64 -6.78 -8.50 -24.50
C HIS A 64 -6.95 -10.02 -24.61
N LEU A 65 -7.46 -10.68 -23.56
CA LEU A 65 -7.65 -12.12 -23.51
C LEU A 65 -9.10 -12.50 -23.83
N THR A 66 -9.29 -13.49 -24.69
CA THR A 66 -10.61 -14.07 -24.98
C THR A 66 -10.88 -15.29 -24.09
N GLY A 67 -12.14 -15.52 -23.73
CA GLY A 67 -12.55 -16.70 -22.96
C GLY A 67 -12.36 -16.60 -21.44
N ILE A 68 -12.11 -15.40 -20.91
CA ILE A 68 -12.16 -15.15 -19.47
C ILE A 68 -13.62 -15.08 -19.01
N ASP A 69 -13.91 -15.78 -17.91
CA ASP A 69 -15.21 -15.71 -17.25
C ASP A 69 -15.37 -14.35 -16.54
N ASN A 70 -16.32 -13.55 -17.04
CA ASN A 70 -16.58 -12.21 -16.54
C ASN A 70 -17.13 -12.20 -15.11
N ASP A 71 -17.84 -13.26 -14.70
CA ASP A 71 -18.41 -13.32 -13.35
C ASP A 71 -17.32 -13.66 -12.33
N ILE A 72 -16.42 -14.58 -12.66
CA ILE A 72 -15.22 -14.86 -11.85
C ILE A 72 -14.34 -13.61 -11.74
N PHE A 73 -14.19 -12.87 -12.85
CA PHE A 73 -13.43 -11.63 -12.88
C PHE A 73 -14.01 -10.60 -11.91
N LYS A 74 -15.31 -10.31 -12.03
CA LYS A 74 -16.01 -9.34 -11.19
C LYS A 74 -16.02 -9.72 -9.72
N ALA A 75 -16.19 -11.01 -9.42
CA ALA A 75 -16.21 -11.49 -8.03
C ALA A 75 -14.89 -11.18 -7.31
N LEU A 76 -13.75 -11.46 -7.95
CA LEU A 76 -12.44 -11.17 -7.37
C LEU A 76 -12.18 -9.66 -7.30
N LEU A 77 -12.56 -8.89 -8.32
CA LEU A 77 -12.39 -7.44 -8.31
C LEU A 77 -13.19 -6.78 -7.17
N ASN A 78 -14.42 -7.24 -6.94
CA ASN A 78 -15.24 -6.77 -5.83
C ASN A 78 -14.61 -7.13 -4.48
N GLU A 79 -14.15 -8.37 -4.31
CA GLU A 79 -13.46 -8.80 -3.09
C GLU A 79 -12.22 -7.93 -2.79
N VAL A 80 -11.40 -7.65 -3.81
CA VAL A 80 -10.23 -6.77 -3.67
C VAL A 80 -10.64 -5.36 -3.24
N ASN A 81 -11.65 -4.78 -3.89
CA ASN A 81 -12.14 -3.45 -3.55
C ASN A 81 -12.71 -3.39 -2.13
N ASP A 82 -13.48 -4.40 -1.73
CA ASP A 82 -14.04 -4.50 -0.39
C ASP A 82 -12.94 -4.58 0.65
N VAL A 83 -11.91 -5.42 0.42
CA VAL A 83 -10.79 -5.59 1.35
C VAL A 83 -9.95 -4.33 1.46
N LEU A 84 -9.66 -3.66 0.34
CA LEU A 84 -8.94 -2.38 0.35
C LEU A 84 -9.72 -1.32 1.12
N LEU A 85 -11.00 -1.14 0.80
CA LEU A 85 -11.88 -0.18 1.46
C LEU A 85 -11.98 -0.47 2.97
N PHE A 86 -12.12 -1.75 3.33
CA PHE A 86 -12.21 -2.17 4.72
C PHE A 86 -10.94 -1.79 5.50
N ASN A 87 -9.77 -1.94 4.89
CA ASN A 87 -8.50 -1.58 5.50
C ASN A 87 -8.17 -0.08 5.41
N GLY A 88 -9.10 0.74 4.90
CA GLY A 88 -8.94 2.19 4.80
C GLY A 88 -8.19 2.66 3.56
N TYR A 89 -7.94 1.77 2.60
CA TYR A 89 -7.32 2.09 1.32
C TYR A 89 -8.41 2.39 0.29
N GLY A 90 -8.67 3.67 0.07
CA GLY A 90 -9.60 4.13 -0.94
C GLY A 90 -9.10 3.92 -2.37
N PRO A 91 -10.00 3.93 -3.37
CA PRO A 91 -9.64 3.87 -4.78
C PRO A 91 -8.80 5.08 -5.23
N ASN A 92 -8.91 6.21 -4.54
CA ASN A 92 -8.18 7.45 -4.79
C ASN A 92 -6.97 7.65 -3.85
N ASP A 93 -6.63 6.67 -3.01
CA ASP A 93 -5.35 6.71 -2.32
C ASP A 93 -4.27 6.40 -3.36
N ASP A 94 -3.94 7.41 -4.16
CA ASP A 94 -2.59 7.61 -4.67
C ASP A 94 -1.71 7.74 -3.43
N VAL A 95 -1.36 6.59 -2.84
CA VAL A 95 -0.22 6.52 -1.94
C VAL A 95 0.93 6.95 -2.81
N ALA A 96 1.26 8.24 -2.74
CA ALA A 96 2.43 8.79 -3.37
C ALA A 96 3.57 7.80 -3.12
N ASP A 97 4.28 7.41 -4.18
CA ASP A 97 5.60 6.79 -4.09
C ASP A 97 6.52 7.81 -3.43
N ASN A 98 6.31 8.03 -2.15
CA ASN A 98 7.23 8.74 -1.30
C ASN A 98 8.27 7.69 -0.94
N ASP A 99 9.14 7.41 -1.91
CA ASP A 99 10.56 7.19 -1.63
C ASP A 99 11.04 8.47 -0.94
N SER A 100 10.61 8.66 0.32
CA SER A 100 11.22 9.62 1.22
C SER A 100 12.57 8.99 1.51
N ASN A 101 13.52 9.26 0.61
CA ASN A 101 14.91 9.36 0.97
C ASN A 101 14.90 10.11 2.31
N VAL A 102 15.25 9.40 3.37
CA VAL A 102 15.56 10.02 4.66
C VAL A 102 16.72 10.93 4.33
N SER A 103 16.39 12.17 4.01
CA SER A 103 17.36 13.23 3.79
C SER A 103 18.13 13.29 5.09
N GLU A 104 19.40 12.88 5.00
CA GLU A 104 20.38 13.08 6.06
C GLU A 104 20.14 14.44 6.67
N ARG A 105 19.89 14.41 7.99
CA ARG A 105 19.69 15.58 8.83
C ARG A 105 20.72 16.63 8.43
N SER A 106 20.26 17.74 7.87
CA SER A 106 21.09 18.92 7.73
C SER A 106 21.52 19.34 9.13
N ASP A 107 22.77 19.02 9.48
CA ASP A 107 23.51 19.61 10.57
C ASP A 107 23.70 21.10 10.26
N GLU A 108 22.70 21.91 10.60
CA GLU A 108 22.87 23.37 10.67
C GLU A 108 21.81 23.95 11.61
N ASN A 109 22.14 24.02 12.89
CA ASN A 109 21.64 25.12 13.72
C ASN A 109 22.80 25.71 14.49
N MET A 110 23.45 26.67 13.85
CA MET A 110 24.31 27.67 14.47
C MET A 110 23.51 28.50 15.48
N ASP A 111 24.08 28.62 16.67
CA ASP A 111 24.13 29.81 17.52
C ASP A 111 22.83 30.53 17.94
N MET A 112 22.51 30.46 19.23
CA MET A 112 22.17 31.63 20.08
C MET A 112 21.69 31.15 21.46
N ILE A 113 22.61 31.01 22.42
CA ILE A 113 22.26 31.18 23.84
C ILE A 113 22.89 32.49 24.29
N ASN A 114 22.12 33.56 24.12
CA ASN A 114 22.43 34.87 24.68
C ASN A 114 22.19 34.79 26.20
N ALA A 115 23.24 34.50 26.96
CA ALA A 115 23.21 34.52 28.42
C ALA A 115 23.42 35.96 28.90
N ASP A 116 22.34 36.74 28.94
CA ASP A 116 22.34 37.95 29.76
C ASP A 116 20.94 38.21 30.35
N LYS A 117 20.81 37.94 31.65
CA LYS A 117 19.88 38.66 32.52
C LYS A 117 20.33 38.59 33.97
N SER A 118 21.17 39.54 34.34
CA SER A 118 21.14 40.10 35.70
C SER A 118 19.73 40.68 35.96
N ASN A 119 19.09 40.35 37.09
CA ASN A 119 18.79 41.29 38.19
C ASN A 119 17.73 40.75 39.20
N SER A 120 18.16 40.55 40.44
CA SER A 120 17.61 41.07 41.72
C SER A 120 16.18 40.76 42.25
N ASN A 121 16.19 40.17 43.47
CA ASN A 121 15.49 40.53 44.73
C ASN A 121 14.20 39.84 45.25
N GLY A 122 14.22 39.55 46.56
CA GLY A 122 13.09 39.36 47.50
C GLY A 122 12.78 37.89 47.82
N TYR A 123 12.91 37.33 49.02
CA TYR A 123 12.73 37.83 50.40
C TYR A 123 13.64 37.08 51.38
#